data_AF-G9I8R8-F1
#
_entry.id   AF-G9I8R8-F1
#
_cell.length_a   1.000
_cell.length_b   1.000
_cell.length_c   1.000
_cell.angle_alpha   90.00
_cell.angle_beta   90.00
_cell.angle_gamma   90.00
#
_symmetry.space_group_name_H-M   'P 1'
#
loop_
_entity.id
_entity.type
_entity.pdbx_description
1 polymer ?
#
loop_
_entity_poly.entity_id
_entity_poly.type
_entity_poly.pdbx_seq_one_letter_code
_entity_poly.pdbx_strand_id
1 'polypeptide(L)'
;MAKAARAVAVVILGLCLCSLPAFVPGPGRFARVAPAAVGAGALGMLGAAPAYADKIDDAAKVLSEKSYPFLKEIDWTSDVYGKLPTQNALDVLKAIDTMLKMGASMDPAALKTGVLAHSKAIANMDSKGVATLADYTAINAAIGHMISSVPASQTMDVYNAFNKFNLGNDVGPYMMSKVNAGDAKAAYQALMDFKDVVKASQR
;
A
#
# COMPACT_ATOMS: atom_id res chain seq x y z
N MET A 1 32.20 22.48 -20.06
CA MET A 1 31.80 21.75 -18.83
C MET A 1 30.34 22.02 -18.56
N ALA A 2 29.46 21.08 -18.89
CA ALA A 2 28.03 21.17 -18.62
C ALA A 2 27.60 19.83 -18.02
N LYS A 3 27.16 19.85 -16.75
CA LYS A 3 26.59 18.67 -16.09
C LYS A 3 25.17 18.49 -16.61
N ALA A 4 24.97 17.47 -17.45
CA ALA A 4 23.66 17.05 -17.90
C ALA A 4 22.87 16.51 -16.69
N ALA A 5 21.82 17.23 -16.29
CA ALA A 5 20.82 16.73 -15.37
C ALA A 5 20.03 15.62 -16.07
N ARG A 6 20.19 14.38 -15.60
CA ARG A 6 19.34 13.27 -16.03
C ARG A 6 18.01 13.36 -15.27
N ALA A 7 17.00 13.91 -15.93
CA ALA A 7 15.61 13.77 -15.53
C ALA A 7 15.22 12.28 -15.65
N VAL A 8 14.89 11.64 -14.53
CA VAL A 8 14.31 10.30 -14.52
C VAL A 8 12.81 10.47 -14.68
N ALA A 9 12.31 10.01 -15.83
CA ALA A 9 10.90 10.01 -16.17
C ALA A 9 10.13 9.06 -15.25
N VAL A 10 9.03 9.55 -14.68
CA VAL A 10 8.00 8.74 -14.04
C VAL A 10 7.31 7.94 -15.13
N VAL A 11 7.56 6.63 -15.18
CA VAL A 11 6.83 5.72 -16.07
C VAL A 11 5.53 5.36 -15.38
N ILE A 12 4.46 6.07 -15.74
CA ILE A 12 3.09 5.66 -15.47
C ILE A 12 2.79 4.52 -16.45
N LEU A 13 2.64 3.30 -15.93
CA LEU A 13 2.18 2.17 -16.74
C LEU A 13 0.68 2.33 -16.98
N GLY A 14 0.34 2.94 -18.11
CA GLY A 14 -1.02 2.97 -18.65
C GLY A 14 -1.42 1.57 -19.10
N LEU A 15 -2.49 1.03 -18.53
CA LEU A 15 -3.11 -0.21 -18.99
C LEU A 15 -3.70 0.01 -20.39
N CYS A 16 -3.24 -0.78 -21.35
CA CYS A 16 -3.70 -0.78 -22.73
C CYS A 16 -5.10 -1.41 -22.82
N LEU A 17 -6.16 -0.60 -22.69
CA LEU A 17 -7.53 -0.96 -23.10
C LEU A 17 -7.65 -0.79 -24.63
N CYS A 18 -7.09 -1.73 -25.38
CA CYS A 18 -7.28 -1.83 -26.83
C CYS A 18 -7.99 -3.13 -27.18
N SER A 19 -9.30 -3.16 -26.98
CA SER A 19 -10.24 -4.02 -27.71
C SER A 19 -11.70 -3.79 -27.25
N LEU A 20 -12.17 -2.54 -27.31
CA LEU A 20 -13.59 -2.26 -27.30
C LEU A 20 -13.95 -1.42 -28.54
N PRO A 21 -14.99 -1.79 -29.30
CA PRO A 21 -15.39 -1.06 -30.50
C PRO A 21 -15.88 0.34 -30.12
N ALA A 22 -15.45 1.32 -30.91
CA ALA A 22 -15.82 2.72 -30.78
C ALA A 22 -17.35 2.90 -30.76
N PHE A 23 -17.90 3.32 -29.62
CA PHE A 23 -19.25 3.87 -29.56
C PHE A 23 -19.15 5.39 -29.70
N VAL A 24 -19.27 5.87 -30.94
CA VAL A 24 -19.49 7.28 -31.25
C VAL A 24 -21.00 7.50 -31.29
N PRO A 25 -21.60 8.32 -30.42
CA PRO A 25 -22.98 8.77 -30.62
C PRO A 25 -23.02 9.70 -31.83
N GLY A 26 -23.76 9.30 -32.87
CA GLY A 26 -24.04 10.17 -34.03
C GLY A 26 -24.88 11.39 -33.63
N PRO A 27 -24.86 12.48 -34.42
CA PRO A 27 -25.59 13.70 -34.12
C PRO A 27 -27.11 13.48 -34.28
N GLY A 28 -27.78 13.22 -33.15
CA GLY A 28 -29.22 13.14 -33.03
C GLY A 28 -29.85 14.51 -32.83
N ARG A 29 -30.84 14.81 -33.67
CA ARG A 29 -31.52 16.10 -33.83
C ARG A 29 -32.26 16.56 -32.57
N PHE A 30 -32.25 17.88 -32.37
CA PHE A 30 -33.04 18.61 -31.38
C PHE A 30 -34.53 18.23 -31.44
N ALA A 31 -35.06 17.73 -30.33
CA ALA A 31 -36.49 17.76 -30.03
C ALA A 31 -36.68 18.48 -28.69
N ARG A 32 -37.34 19.64 -28.75
CA ARG A 32 -37.79 20.42 -27.59
C ARG A 32 -38.72 19.59 -26.72
N VAL A 33 -38.43 19.53 -25.43
CA VAL A 33 -39.45 19.31 -24.39
C VAL A 33 -39.25 20.38 -23.32
N ALA A 34 -40.34 21.05 -22.97
CA ALA A 34 -40.41 22.23 -22.11
C ALA A 34 -40.08 21.93 -20.63
N PRO A 35 -39.75 22.94 -19.81
CA PRO A 35 -39.27 22.75 -18.44
C PRO A 35 -40.44 22.57 -17.46
N ALA A 36 -40.33 21.59 -16.57
CA ALA A 36 -41.20 21.45 -15.41
C ALA A 36 -40.37 21.57 -14.12
N ALA A 37 -40.61 22.69 -13.43
CA ALA A 37 -40.50 22.99 -12.00
C ALA A 37 -39.47 22.27 -11.10
N VAL A 38 -38.72 23.13 -10.42
CA VAL A 38 -37.91 22.93 -9.22
C VAL A 38 -38.67 22.17 -8.13
N GLY A 39 -38.01 21.14 -7.59
CA GLY A 39 -38.34 20.49 -6.32
C GLY A 39 -37.06 20.02 -5.64
N ALA A 40 -36.49 20.87 -4.78
CA ALA A 40 -35.39 20.51 -3.89
C ALA A 40 -35.88 19.47 -2.87
N GLY A 41 -35.15 18.36 -2.74
CA GLY A 41 -35.47 17.34 -1.75
C GLY A 41 -34.52 16.15 -1.83
N ALA A 42 -33.47 16.19 -1.00
CA ALA A 42 -32.69 15.05 -0.51
C ALA A 42 -32.30 13.97 -1.54
N LEU A 43 -31.22 14.22 -2.30
CA LEU A 43 -30.40 13.13 -2.81
C LEU A 43 -29.90 12.33 -1.61
N GLY A 44 -30.41 11.10 -1.50
CA GLY A 44 -30.09 10.17 -0.44
C GLY A 44 -28.58 10.08 -0.24
N MET A 45 -28.16 10.37 1.00
CA MET A 45 -26.92 9.86 1.54
C MET A 45 -26.98 8.34 1.38
N LEU A 46 -26.36 7.81 0.33
CA LEU A 46 -25.88 6.44 0.30
C LEU A 46 -24.83 6.34 1.41
N GLY A 47 -25.31 6.19 2.63
CA GLY A 47 -24.52 5.73 3.75
C GLY A 47 -24.01 4.36 3.35
N ALA A 48 -22.78 4.30 2.87
CA ALA A 48 -21.99 3.10 3.00
C ALA A 48 -22.06 2.75 4.49
N ALA A 49 -22.76 1.66 4.82
CA ALA A 49 -22.73 1.11 6.16
C ALA A 49 -21.26 1.03 6.58
N PRO A 50 -20.92 1.38 7.82
CA PRO A 50 -19.54 1.23 8.28
C PRO A 50 -19.14 -0.21 7.99
N ALA A 51 -18.07 -0.41 7.23
CA ALA A 51 -17.43 -1.71 7.18
C ALA A 51 -17.17 -2.06 8.65
N TYR A 52 -17.89 -3.06 9.17
CA TYR A 52 -17.72 -3.48 10.56
C TYR A 52 -16.24 -3.78 10.73
N ALA A 53 -15.60 -3.10 11.70
CA ALA A 53 -14.21 -3.35 12.05
C ALA A 53 -14.07 -4.85 12.30
N ASP A 54 -13.25 -5.53 11.50
CA ASP A 54 -13.02 -6.94 11.66
C ASP A 54 -11.80 -7.20 12.56
N LYS A 55 -11.46 -8.48 12.74
CA LYS A 55 -10.32 -8.84 13.60
C LYS A 55 -9.00 -8.24 13.10
N ILE A 56 -8.84 -8.08 11.78
CA ILE A 56 -7.65 -7.46 11.20
C ILE A 56 -7.63 -5.97 11.55
N ASP A 57 -8.76 -5.28 11.45
CA ASP A 57 -8.85 -3.85 11.80
C ASP A 57 -8.54 -3.61 13.29
N ASP A 58 -9.09 -4.43 14.19
CA ASP A 58 -8.80 -4.38 15.62
C ASP A 58 -7.31 -4.63 15.91
N ALA A 59 -6.73 -5.65 15.27
CA ALA A 59 -5.31 -5.97 15.41
C ALA A 59 -4.41 -4.89 14.80
N ALA A 60 -4.82 -4.25 13.71
CA ALA A 60 -4.09 -3.17 13.07
C ALA A 60 -4.01 -1.93 13.98
N LYS A 61 -5.06 -1.66 14.76
CA LYS A 61 -5.03 -0.60 15.79
C LYS A 61 -3.95 -0.89 16.84
N VAL A 62 -3.91 -2.11 17.38
CA VAL A 62 -2.91 -2.51 18.37
C VAL A 62 -1.49 -2.46 17.79
N LEU A 63 -1.31 -2.97 16.56
CA LEU A 63 -0.04 -2.85 15.84
C LEU A 63 0.39 -1.40 15.78
N SER A 64 -0.49 -0.53 15.26
CA SER A 64 -0.18 0.86 15.00
C SER A 64 0.16 1.62 16.27
N GLU A 65 -0.60 1.45 17.35
CA GLU A 65 -0.32 2.11 18.63
C GLU A 65 1.05 1.71 19.19
N LYS A 66 1.43 0.42 19.10
CA LYS A 66 2.71 -0.09 19.61
C LYS A 66 3.90 0.21 18.71
N SER A 67 3.71 0.32 17.40
CA SER A 67 4.78 0.60 16.44
C SER A 67 4.90 2.08 16.05
N TYR A 68 3.96 2.94 16.44
CA TYR A 68 4.02 4.37 16.12
C TYR A 68 5.24 5.10 16.69
N PRO A 69 5.73 4.81 17.91
CA PRO A 69 7.00 5.37 18.38
C PRO A 69 8.16 5.05 17.42
N PHE A 70 8.33 3.78 17.05
CA PHE A 70 9.32 3.34 16.06
C PHE A 70 9.14 4.01 14.69
N LEU A 71 7.90 4.13 14.19
CA LEU A 71 7.60 4.78 12.90
C LEU A 71 8.12 6.23 12.84
N LYS A 72 8.00 6.97 13.95
CA LYS A 72 8.43 8.37 14.07
C LYS A 72 9.95 8.54 14.16
N GLU A 73 10.68 7.50 14.55
CA GLU A 73 12.14 7.51 14.66
C GLU A 73 12.83 7.27 13.31
N ILE A 74 12.15 6.60 12.39
CA ILE A 74 12.65 6.34 11.05
C ILE A 74 12.80 7.68 10.31
N ASP A 75 14.01 7.95 9.83
CA ASP A 75 14.24 9.02 8.86
C ASP A 75 13.76 8.55 7.48
N TRP A 76 12.53 8.90 7.12
CA TRP A 76 11.91 8.59 5.82
C TRP A 76 12.49 9.37 4.64
N THR A 77 13.33 10.39 4.91
CA THR A 77 13.98 11.21 3.88
C THR A 77 15.37 10.70 3.50
N SER A 78 15.86 9.70 4.22
CA SER A 78 17.18 9.10 4.00
C SER A 78 17.35 8.51 2.61
N ASP A 79 18.52 8.74 2.01
CA ASP A 79 18.89 8.20 0.70
C ASP A 79 19.02 6.67 0.68
N VAL A 80 19.08 6.04 1.86
CA VAL A 80 19.34 4.61 2.00
C VAL A 80 18.30 3.76 1.29
N TYR A 81 17.04 4.19 1.26
CA TYR A 81 15.94 3.43 0.62
C TYR A 81 15.96 3.52 -0.91
N GLY A 82 16.72 4.47 -1.47
CA GLY A 82 16.95 4.58 -2.91
C GLY A 82 18.15 3.76 -3.40
N LYS A 83 18.91 3.15 -2.49
CA LYS A 83 20.10 2.36 -2.86
C LYS A 83 19.65 1.01 -3.43
N LEU A 84 20.12 0.70 -4.63
CA LEU A 84 19.80 -0.56 -5.29
C LEU A 84 20.38 -1.74 -4.51
N PRO A 85 19.71 -2.90 -4.50
CA PRO A 85 20.29 -4.14 -3.99
C PRO A 85 21.62 -4.42 -4.70
N THR A 86 22.62 -4.90 -3.96
CA THR A 86 23.90 -5.37 -4.53
C THR A 86 23.76 -6.70 -5.29
N GLN A 87 22.54 -7.22 -5.38
CA GLN A 87 22.20 -8.50 -6.00
C GLN A 87 22.20 -8.41 -7.52
N ASN A 88 22.36 -9.57 -8.16
CA ASN A 88 22.25 -9.68 -9.60
C ASN A 88 20.85 -9.26 -10.08
N ALA A 89 20.78 -8.48 -11.17
CA ALA A 89 19.51 -7.96 -11.70
C ALA A 89 18.49 -9.06 -12.07
N LEU A 90 18.93 -10.22 -12.55
CA LEU A 90 18.03 -11.34 -12.85
C LEU A 90 17.45 -11.96 -11.59
N ASP A 91 18.20 -12.00 -10.49
CA ASP A 91 17.70 -12.52 -9.22
C ASP A 91 16.75 -11.53 -8.55
N VAL A 92 17.01 -10.22 -8.69
CA VAL A 92 16.05 -9.16 -8.34
C VAL A 92 14.76 -9.31 -9.12
N LEU A 93 14.84 -9.52 -10.45
CA LEU A 93 13.66 -9.71 -11.29
C LEU A 93 12.83 -10.94 -10.89
N LYS A 94 13.48 -12.06 -10.55
CA LYS A 94 12.78 -13.26 -10.04
C LYS A 94 12.08 -13.00 -8.70
N ALA A 95 12.68 -12.23 -7.80
CA ALA A 95 12.01 -11.85 -6.56
C ALA A 95 10.80 -10.94 -6.82
N ILE A 96 10.93 -9.96 -7.73
CA ILE A 96 9.82 -9.11 -8.15
C ILE A 96 8.69 -9.94 -8.79
N ASP A 97 9.01 -10.95 -9.59
CA ASP A 97 8.01 -11.86 -10.17
C ASP A 97 7.14 -12.55 -9.10
N THR A 98 7.70 -12.90 -7.93
CA THR A 98 6.90 -13.43 -6.81
C THR A 98 5.92 -12.39 -6.26
N MET A 99 6.31 -11.11 -6.17
CA MET A 99 5.42 -10.03 -5.74
C MET A 99 4.30 -9.79 -6.75
N LEU A 100 4.61 -9.84 -8.06
CA LEU A 100 3.63 -9.68 -9.13
C LEU A 100 2.60 -10.80 -9.12
N LYS A 101 3.04 -12.05 -8.93
CA LYS A 101 2.15 -13.22 -8.80
C LYS A 101 1.24 -13.12 -7.57
N MET A 102 1.79 -12.72 -6.43
CA MET A 102 1.01 -12.49 -5.22
C MET A 102 -0.01 -11.36 -5.43
N GLY A 103 0.44 -10.21 -5.93
CA GLY A 103 -0.43 -9.06 -6.20
C GLY A 103 -1.54 -9.36 -7.20
N ALA A 104 -1.28 -10.13 -8.25
CA ALA A 104 -2.29 -10.56 -9.21
C ALA A 104 -3.34 -11.51 -8.61
N SER A 105 -3.01 -12.18 -7.51
CA SER A 105 -3.91 -13.11 -6.80
C SER A 105 -4.71 -12.43 -5.68
N MET A 106 -4.32 -11.22 -5.25
CA MET A 106 -5.00 -10.49 -4.18
C MET A 106 -6.40 -10.03 -4.59
N ASP A 107 -7.26 -9.85 -3.59
CA ASP A 107 -8.57 -9.25 -3.79
C ASP A 107 -8.44 -7.81 -4.35
N PRO A 108 -9.00 -7.52 -5.54
CA PRO A 108 -8.90 -6.18 -6.15
C PRO A 108 -9.50 -5.07 -5.27
N ALA A 109 -10.51 -5.36 -4.46
CA ALA A 109 -11.09 -4.39 -3.54
C ALA A 109 -10.14 -4.08 -2.37
N ALA A 110 -9.44 -5.09 -1.85
CA ALA A 110 -8.41 -4.90 -0.84
C ALA A 110 -7.23 -4.08 -1.41
N LEU A 111 -6.79 -4.39 -2.64
CA LEU A 111 -5.76 -3.60 -3.33
C LEU A 111 -6.15 -2.13 -3.48
N LYS A 112 -7.36 -1.87 -4.00
CA LYS A 112 -7.89 -0.50 -4.14
C LYS A 112 -7.91 0.23 -2.79
N THR A 113 -8.36 -0.44 -1.74
CA THR A 113 -8.45 0.14 -0.39
C THR A 113 -7.07 0.55 0.11
N GLY A 114 -6.06 -0.31 0.00
CA GLY A 114 -4.72 0.05 0.46
C GLY A 114 -4.04 1.12 -0.40
N VAL A 115 -4.28 1.17 -1.71
CA VAL A 115 -3.79 2.29 -2.54
C VAL A 115 -4.38 3.63 -2.07
N LEU A 116 -5.68 3.66 -1.80
CA LEU A 116 -6.34 4.88 -1.31
C LEU A 116 -5.87 5.25 0.11
N ALA A 117 -5.62 4.27 0.99
CA ALA A 117 -5.07 4.51 2.32
C ALA A 117 -3.68 5.15 2.26
N HIS A 118 -2.79 4.64 1.40
CA HIS A 118 -1.46 5.25 1.20
C HIS A 118 -1.56 6.64 0.57
N SER A 119 -2.41 6.83 -0.44
CA SER A 119 -2.60 8.15 -1.06
C SER A 119 -3.09 9.19 -0.05
N LYS A 120 -4.02 8.83 0.84
CA LYS A 120 -4.49 9.69 1.92
C LYS A 120 -3.38 9.99 2.93
N ALA A 121 -2.64 8.97 3.37
CA ALA A 121 -1.53 9.16 4.30
C ALA A 121 -0.47 10.11 3.75
N ILE A 122 -0.18 10.04 2.44
CA ILE A 122 0.76 10.95 1.77
C ILE A 122 0.27 12.39 1.78
N ALA A 123 -1.04 12.62 1.64
CA ALA A 123 -1.60 13.96 1.71
C ALA A 123 -1.57 14.58 3.12
N ASN A 124 -1.47 13.74 4.16
CA ASN A 124 -1.60 14.13 5.56
C ASN A 124 -0.30 13.99 6.38
N MET A 125 0.80 13.52 5.79
CA MET A 125 2.05 13.29 6.50
C MET A 125 2.65 14.60 7.04
N ASP A 126 3.45 14.49 8.09
CA ASP A 126 4.23 15.61 8.60
C ASP A 126 5.41 15.98 7.68
N SER A 127 6.16 17.03 8.04
CA SER A 127 7.32 17.48 7.27
C SER A 127 8.50 16.50 7.25
N LYS A 128 8.47 15.43 8.06
CA LYS A 128 9.46 14.35 8.08
C LYS A 128 9.02 13.12 7.31
N GLY A 129 7.84 13.16 6.70
CA GLY A 129 7.29 12.04 5.95
C GLY A 129 6.52 11.03 6.82
N VAL A 130 6.22 11.34 8.08
CA VAL A 130 5.54 10.43 8.99
C VAL A 130 4.02 10.60 8.86
N ALA A 131 3.31 9.50 8.62
CA ALA A 131 1.86 9.50 8.57
C ALA A 131 1.24 9.80 9.96
N THR A 132 0.01 10.31 9.98
CA THR A 132 -0.77 10.38 11.22
C THR A 132 -1.03 8.97 11.78
N LEU A 133 -1.24 8.82 13.09
CA LEU A 133 -1.56 7.51 13.69
C LEU A 133 -2.80 6.89 13.04
N ALA A 134 -3.82 7.71 12.73
CA ALA A 134 -5.05 7.25 12.08
C ALA A 134 -4.79 6.73 10.67
N ASP A 135 -4.00 7.45 9.86
CA ASP A 135 -3.69 7.02 8.49
C ASP A 135 -2.72 5.82 8.49
N TYR A 136 -1.79 5.74 9.44
CA TYR A 136 -0.93 4.56 9.64
C TYR A 136 -1.75 3.32 10.01
N THR A 137 -2.77 3.48 10.87
CA THR A 137 -3.70 2.40 11.21
C THR A 137 -4.48 1.92 9.99
N ALA A 138 -4.98 2.84 9.18
CA ALA A 138 -5.68 2.51 7.93
C ALA A 138 -4.76 1.76 6.94
N ILE A 139 -3.49 2.14 6.85
CA ILE A 139 -2.48 1.43 6.04
C ILE A 139 -2.28 0.01 6.55
N ASN A 140 -2.02 -0.17 7.85
CA ASN A 140 -1.76 -1.49 8.43
C ASN A 140 -2.97 -2.42 8.27
N ALA A 141 -4.19 -1.92 8.50
CA ALA A 141 -5.42 -2.66 8.27
C ALA A 141 -5.53 -3.10 6.82
N ALA A 142 -5.39 -2.17 5.87
CA ALA A 142 -5.49 -2.46 4.45
C ALA A 142 -4.44 -3.49 3.97
N ILE A 143 -3.21 -3.42 4.47
CA ILE A 143 -2.16 -4.41 4.18
C ILE A 143 -2.54 -5.79 4.76
N GLY A 144 -3.08 -5.84 5.98
CA GLY A 144 -3.59 -7.09 6.56
C GLY A 144 -4.66 -7.73 5.68
N HIS A 145 -5.62 -6.94 5.20
CA HIS A 145 -6.66 -7.40 4.27
C HIS A 145 -6.08 -7.90 2.94
N MET A 146 -5.12 -7.17 2.36
CA MET A 146 -4.41 -7.60 1.15
C MET A 146 -3.73 -8.97 1.35
N ILE A 147 -3.01 -9.17 2.44
CA ILE A 147 -2.30 -10.43 2.73
C ILE A 147 -3.28 -11.57 3.02
N SER A 148 -4.34 -11.31 3.79
CA SER A 148 -5.36 -12.32 4.08
C SER A 148 -6.11 -12.80 2.83
N SER A 149 -6.11 -12.00 1.75
CA SER A 149 -6.82 -12.32 0.52
C SER A 149 -6.14 -13.36 -0.39
N VAL A 150 -4.93 -13.80 -0.06
CA VAL A 150 -4.16 -14.79 -0.83
C VAL A 150 -3.69 -15.95 0.06
N PRO A 151 -3.37 -17.13 -0.51
CA PRO A 151 -2.81 -18.23 0.25
C PRO A 151 -1.50 -17.87 0.95
N ALA A 152 -1.31 -18.40 2.17
CA ALA A 152 -0.09 -18.19 2.97
C ALA A 152 1.21 -18.50 2.21
N SER A 153 1.18 -19.50 1.32
CA SER A 153 2.32 -19.91 0.51
C SER A 153 2.84 -18.78 -0.38
N GLN A 154 1.96 -17.96 -0.96
CA GLN A 154 2.40 -16.85 -1.82
C GLN A 154 3.10 -15.75 -1.02
N THR A 155 2.63 -15.48 0.21
CA THR A 155 3.32 -14.54 1.12
C THR A 155 4.71 -15.08 1.49
N MET A 156 4.81 -16.38 1.75
CA MET A 156 6.09 -17.03 2.04
C MET A 156 7.02 -17.11 0.83
N ASP A 157 6.50 -17.28 -0.39
CA ASP A 157 7.30 -17.26 -1.61
C ASP A 157 7.99 -15.91 -1.80
N VAL A 158 7.25 -14.81 -1.57
CA VAL A 158 7.82 -13.45 -1.58
C VAL A 158 8.89 -13.32 -0.50
N TYR A 159 8.58 -13.66 0.75
CA TYR A 159 9.54 -13.57 1.85
C TYR A 159 10.83 -14.37 1.55
N ASN A 160 10.68 -15.62 1.12
CA ASN A 160 11.80 -16.51 0.83
C ASN A 160 12.63 -16.05 -0.37
N ALA A 161 12.03 -15.36 -1.34
CA ALA A 161 12.76 -14.80 -2.48
C ALA A 161 13.71 -13.68 -2.02
N PHE A 162 13.24 -12.76 -1.17
CA PHE A 162 14.07 -11.67 -0.64
C PHE A 162 15.03 -12.12 0.46
N ASN A 163 14.67 -13.12 1.28
CA ASN A 163 15.54 -13.65 2.34
C ASN A 163 16.83 -14.30 1.79
N LYS A 164 16.86 -14.67 0.50
CA LYS A 164 18.06 -15.17 -0.17
C LYS A 164 19.06 -14.07 -0.53
N PHE A 165 18.64 -12.81 -0.49
CA PHE A 165 19.52 -11.70 -0.83
C PHE A 165 20.58 -11.54 0.25
N ASN A 166 21.84 -11.59 -0.15
CA ASN A 166 22.93 -11.23 0.71
C ASN A 166 22.98 -9.69 0.84
N LEU A 167 22.32 -9.18 1.88
CA LEU A 167 22.35 -7.75 2.21
C LEU A 167 23.60 -7.36 3.02
N GLY A 168 24.52 -8.30 3.25
CA GLY A 168 25.61 -8.15 4.22
C GLY A 168 25.11 -8.29 5.66
N ASN A 169 26.04 -8.43 6.60
CA ASN A 169 25.71 -8.57 8.03
C ASN A 169 25.39 -7.23 8.70
N ASP A 170 25.61 -6.12 7.99
CA ASP A 170 25.57 -4.78 8.58
C ASP A 170 24.20 -4.10 8.43
N VAL A 171 23.32 -4.53 7.52
CA VAL A 171 22.05 -3.82 7.26
C VAL A 171 21.13 -3.82 8.49
N GLY A 172 20.93 -4.97 9.14
CA GLY A 172 20.13 -5.07 10.36
C GLY A 172 20.67 -4.18 11.49
N PRO A 173 21.95 -4.35 11.88
CA PRO A 173 22.61 -3.47 12.86
C PRO A 173 22.57 -1.98 12.47
N TYR A 174 22.79 -1.66 11.19
CA TYR A 174 22.75 -0.30 10.69
C TYR A 174 21.37 0.31 10.87
N MET A 175 20.30 -0.37 10.45
CA MET A 175 18.92 0.13 10.61
C MET A 175 18.55 0.26 12.09
N MET A 176 18.91 -0.72 12.93
CA MET A 176 18.70 -0.66 14.38
C MET A 176 19.47 0.48 15.06
N SER A 177 20.62 0.89 14.52
CA SER A 177 21.40 2.02 15.06
C SER A 177 20.74 3.39 14.83
N LYS A 178 19.71 3.47 13.99
CA LYS A 178 19.00 4.72 13.65
C LYS A 178 17.75 4.96 14.49
N VAL A 179 17.38 4.00 15.34
CA VAL A 179 16.13 3.99 16.09
C VAL A 179 16.37 3.56 17.54
N ASN A 180 15.37 3.71 18.40
CA ASN A 180 15.39 3.13 19.72
C ASN A 180 15.18 1.61 19.64
N ALA A 181 16.12 0.85 20.23
CA ALA A 181 16.04 -0.61 20.18
C ALA A 181 14.84 -1.19 20.95
N GLY A 182 14.34 -0.51 21.98
CA GLY A 182 13.14 -0.90 22.72
C GLY A 182 11.89 -0.73 21.87
N ASP A 183 11.74 0.42 21.23
CA ASP A 183 10.58 0.72 20.37
C ASP A 183 10.56 -0.17 19.13
N ALA A 184 11.71 -0.43 18.51
CA ALA A 184 11.82 -1.35 17.39
C ALA A 184 11.43 -2.80 17.78
N LYS A 185 11.84 -3.27 18.97
CA LYS A 185 11.43 -4.58 19.49
C LYS A 185 9.93 -4.64 19.80
N ALA A 186 9.37 -3.57 20.37
CA ALA A 186 7.94 -3.47 20.63
C ALA A 186 7.12 -3.50 19.33
N ALA A 187 7.57 -2.76 18.30
CA ALA A 187 6.98 -2.78 16.97
C ALA A 187 7.03 -4.18 16.34
N TYR A 188 8.18 -4.88 16.45
CA TYR A 188 8.33 -6.24 15.92
C TYR A 188 7.42 -7.24 16.65
N GLN A 189 7.34 -7.18 17.99
CA GLN A 189 6.42 -8.04 18.73
C GLN A 189 4.97 -7.80 18.34
N ALA A 190 4.56 -6.54 18.21
CA ALA A 190 3.21 -6.20 17.77
C ALA A 190 2.92 -6.70 16.35
N LEU A 191 3.93 -6.67 15.45
CA LEU A 191 3.83 -7.27 14.13
C LEU A 191 3.66 -8.79 14.20
N MET A 192 4.36 -9.48 15.11
CA MET A 192 4.22 -10.92 15.32
C MET A 192 2.82 -11.30 15.81
N ASP A 193 2.21 -10.48 16.66
CA ASP A 193 0.84 -10.68 17.12
C ASP A 193 -0.16 -10.40 15.97
N PHE A 194 0.05 -9.31 15.22
CA PHE A 194 -0.79 -8.92 14.08
C PHE A 194 -0.80 -9.98 12.97
N LYS A 195 0.36 -10.53 12.59
CA LYS A 195 0.43 -11.54 11.53
C LYS A 195 -0.32 -12.83 11.88
N ASP A 196 -0.46 -13.18 13.16
CA ASP A 196 -1.22 -14.36 13.57
C ASP A 196 -2.72 -14.16 13.35
N VAL A 197 -3.22 -12.94 13.56
CA VAL A 197 -4.60 -12.56 13.23
C VAL A 197 -4.83 -12.56 11.73
N VAL A 198 -3.92 -11.97 10.95
CA VAL A 198 -4.00 -11.98 9.48
C VAL A 198 -4.00 -13.40 8.94
N LYS A 199 -3.13 -14.27 9.46
CA LYS A 199 -3.05 -15.69 9.08
C LYS A 199 -4.34 -16.45 9.41
N ALA A 200 -4.95 -16.19 10.56
CA ALA A 200 -6.21 -16.83 10.95
C ALA A 200 -7.40 -16.42 10.04
N SER A 201 -7.31 -15.25 9.41
CA SER A 201 -8.30 -14.74 8.45
C SER A 201 -7.94 -15.05 6.98
N GLN A 202 -6.83 -15.74 6.73
CA GLN A 202 -6.29 -15.93 5.39
C GLN A 202 -7.08 -16.99 4.59
N ARG A 203 -7.28 -16.72 3.30
CA ARG A 203 -7.97 -17.61 2.35
C ARG A 203 -7.14 -18.83 1.95
#